data_AF-A0A950KX10-F1
#
_entry.id   AF-A0A950KX10-F1
#
_cell.length_a   1.000
_cell.length_b   1.000
_cell.length_c   1.000
_cell.angle_alpha   90.00
_cell.angle_beta   90.00
_cell.angle_gamma   90.00
#
_symmetry.space_group_name_H-M   'P 1'
#
loop_
_entity.id
_entity.type
_entity.pdbx_description
1 polymer ?
#
loop_
_entity_poly.entity_id
_entity_poly.type
_entity_poly.pdbx_seq_one_letter_code
_entity_poly.pdbx_strand_id
1 'polypeptide(L)' 'AISQALDEHGATERQELARLVGARYWGPGRFRAALREAVSDGYARRVTRSTFGPPERDTQ' A
#
# COMPACT_ATOMS: atom_id res chain seq x y z
N ALA A 1 1.25 8.39 -1.31
CA ALA A 1 2.18 7.54 -2.08
C ALA A 1 1.71 6.08 -2.13
N ILE A 2 1.56 5.39 -0.98
CA ILE A 2 1.03 4.01 -0.97
C ILE A 2 -0.42 3.94 -1.47
N SER A 3 -1.31 4.77 -0.91
CA SER A 3 -2.71 4.86 -1.34
C SER A 3 -2.84 5.15 -2.83
N GLN A 4 -2.08 6.13 -3.33
CA GLN A 4 -2.08 6.50 -4.75
C GLN A 4 -1.61 5.35 -5.65
N ALA A 5 -0.52 4.65 -5.30
CA ALA A 5 -0.08 3.50 -6.10
C ALA A 5 -1.13 2.37 -6.11
N LEU A 6 -1.85 2.18 -5.01
CA LEU A 6 -2.95 1.21 -4.93
C LEU A 6 -4.22 1.67 -5.67
N ASP A 7 -4.47 2.98 -5.74
CA ASP A 7 -5.59 3.58 -6.48
C ASP A 7 -5.33 3.47 -8.00
N GLU A 8 -4.09 3.69 -8.46
CA GLU A 8 -3.73 3.60 -9.88
C GLU A 8 -3.54 2.17 -10.38
N HIS A 9 -2.87 1.30 -9.61
CA HIS A 9 -2.58 -0.07 -10.05
C HIS A 9 -3.57 -1.12 -9.51
N GLY A 10 -4.45 -0.75 -8.57
CA GLY A 10 -5.33 -1.69 -7.89
C GLY A 10 -4.60 -2.58 -6.88
N ALA A 11 -5.15 -3.78 -6.66
CA ALA A 11 -4.59 -4.71 -5.71
C ALA A 11 -3.24 -5.27 -6.18
N THR A 12 -2.19 -5.02 -5.41
CA THR A 12 -0.83 -5.41 -5.77
C THR A 12 -0.06 -6.01 -4.58
N GLU A 13 0.96 -6.79 -4.88
CA GLU A 13 1.78 -7.43 -3.85
C GLU A 13 2.69 -6.42 -3.15
N ARG A 14 3.03 -6.72 -1.89
CA ARG A 14 3.93 -5.89 -1.07
C ARG A 14 5.24 -5.54 -1.77
N GLN A 15 5.87 -6.52 -2.42
CA GLN A 15 7.16 -6.30 -3.08
C GLN A 15 7.02 -5.39 -4.30
N GLU A 16 5.93 -5.56 -5.05
CA GLU A 16 5.67 -4.74 -6.22
C GLU A 16 5.25 -3.33 -5.83
N LEU A 17 4.40 -3.20 -4.81
CA LEU A 17 4.08 -1.91 -4.19
C LEU A 17 5.34 -1.17 -3.73
N ALA A 18 6.29 -1.89 -3.14
CA ALA A 18 7.58 -1.32 -2.73
C ALA A 18 8.39 -0.81 -3.93
N ARG A 19 8.34 -1.48 -5.09
CA ARG A 19 8.97 -0.99 -6.31
C ARG A 19 8.24 0.23 -6.88
N LEU A 20 6.91 0.18 -6.97
CA LEU A 20 6.06 1.24 -7.50
C LEU A 20 6.22 2.56 -6.73
N VAL A 21 6.21 2.50 -5.38
CA VAL A 21 6.37 3.70 -4.54
C VAL A 21 7.83 4.14 -4.38
N GLY A 22 8.78 3.39 -4.95
CA GLY A 22 10.20 3.66 -4.78
C GLY A 22 10.67 3.50 -3.33
N ALA A 23 10.19 2.48 -2.62
CA ALA A 23 10.52 2.20 -1.21
C ALA A 23 12.02 2.16 -0.92
N ARG A 24 12.85 1.86 -1.94
CA ARG A 24 14.32 1.91 -1.86
C ARG A 24 14.86 3.28 -1.43
N TYR A 25 14.13 4.36 -1.69
CA TYR A 25 14.52 5.74 -1.33
C TYR A 25 13.99 6.18 0.04
N TRP A 26 13.11 5.40 0.66
CA TRP A 26 12.45 5.80 1.90
C TRP A 26 13.27 5.46 3.15
N GLY A 27 14.27 4.58 2.99
CA GLY A 27 15.08 4.05 4.08
C GLY A 27 14.58 2.70 4.60
N PRO A 28 15.46 1.92 5.27
CA PRO A 28 15.14 0.57 5.73
C PRO A 28 13.95 0.59 6.69
N GLY A 29 12.92 -0.21 6.40
CA GLY A 29 11.74 -0.37 7.27
C GLY A 29 10.70 0.76 7.20
N ARG A 30 11.01 1.92 6.62
CA ARG A 30 10.05 3.03 6.45
C ARG A 30 8.84 2.64 5.63
N PHE A 31 9.05 1.92 4.53
CA PHE A 31 7.94 1.37 3.73
C PHE A 31 7.04 0.43 4.54
N ARG A 32 7.62 -0.40 5.40
CA ARG A 32 6.84 -1.34 6.22
C ARG A 32 6.02 -0.61 7.28
N ALA A 33 6.58 0.44 7.88
CA ALA A 33 5.89 1.29 8.83
C ALA A 33 4.73 2.04 8.14
N ALA A 34 5.01 2.74 7.05
CA ALA A 34 4.02 3.47 6.28
C ALA A 34 2.91 2.57 5.71
N LEU A 35 3.24 1.35 5.27
CA LEU A 35 2.24 0.38 4.82
C LEU A 35 1.35 -0.09 5.97
N ARG A 36 1.92 -0.26 7.17
CA ARG A 36 1.14 -0.66 8.34
C ARG A 36 0.22 0.48 8.79
N GLU A 37 0.71 1.71 8.81
CA GLU A 37 -0.11 2.91 9.05
C GLU A 37 -1.23 3.01 8.02
N ALA A 38 -0.92 2.91 6.72
CA ALA A 38 -1.94 2.98 5.67
C ALA A 38 -3.04 1.92 5.84
N VAL A 39 -2.70 0.72 6.29
CA VAL A 39 -3.69 -0.32 6.58
C VAL A 39 -4.48 -0.02 7.86
N SER A 40 -3.83 0.54 8.88
CA SER A 40 -4.47 0.93 10.14
C SER A 40 -5.45 2.09 9.96
N ASP A 41 -5.08 3.07 9.15
CA ASP A 41 -5.86 4.27 8.85
C ASP A 41 -6.94 4.02 7.77
N GLY A 42 -6.97 2.82 7.18
CA GLY A 42 -7.93 2.47 6.14
C GLY A 42 -7.59 3.01 4.74
N TYR A 43 -6.41 3.60 4.54
CA TYR A 43 -5.88 4.00 3.23
C TYR A 43 -5.42 2.84 2.35
N ALA A 44 -5.35 1.62 2.89
CA ALA A 44 -5.05 0.41 2.15
C ALA A 44 -5.77 -0.77 2.80
N ARG A 45 -6.26 -1.72 2.00
CA ARG A 45 -6.87 -2.95 2.51
C ARG A 45 -5.91 -4.12 2.33
N ARG A 46 -5.76 -4.96 3.35
CA ARG A 46 -5.05 -6.23 3.18
C ARG A 46 -5.98 -7.24 2.52
N VAL A 47 -5.72 -7.61 1.27
CA VAL A 47 -6.50 -8.61 0.52
C VAL A 47 -6.03 -10.02 0.87
N THR A 48 -4.70 -10.23 0.88
CA THR A 48 -4.08 -11.49 1.29
C THR A 48 -2.89 -11.24 2.22
N ARG A 49 -2.19 -12.30 2.63
CA ARG A 49 -0.99 -12.16 3.49
C ARG A 49 0.13 -11.32 2.83
N SER A 50 0.16 -11.26 1.50
CA SER A 50 1.19 -10.56 0.71
C SER A 50 0.62 -9.48 -0.21
N THR A 51 -0.69 -9.46 -0.46
CA THR A 51 -1.37 -8.56 -1.40
C THR A 51 -2.17 -7.48 -0.67
N PHE A 52 -2.02 -6.24 -1.12
CA PHE A 52 -2.70 -5.07 -0.60
C PHE A 52 -3.53 -4.44 -1.72
N GLY A 53 -4.78 -4.13 -1.41
CA GLY A 53 -5.74 -3.49 -2.27
C GLY A 53 -5.90 -2.00 -1.93
N PRO A 54 -6.49 -1.24 -2.86
CA PRO A 54 -6.92 0.13 -2.58
C PRO A 54 -7.82 0.18 -1.34
N PRO A 55 -7.91 1.35 -0.69
CA PRO A 55 -8.90 1.55 0.35
C PRO A 55 -10.28 1.20 -0.21
N GLU A 56 -11.17 0.65 0.62
CA GLU A 56 -12.59 0.63 0.28
C GLU A 56 -13.02 2.08 0.16
N ARG A 57 -12.95 2.63 -1.06
CA ARG A 57 -13.72 3.81 -1.43
C ARG A 57 -15.15 3.35 -1.41
N ASP A 58 -15.74 3.42 -0.21
CA ASP A 58 -17.17 3.36 -0.02
C ASP A 58 -17.74 4.37 -1.02
N THR A 59 -18.26 3.84 -2.12
CA THR A 59 -18.78 4.64 -3.21
C THR A 59 -20.13 5.12 -2.72
N GLN A 60 -20.13 6.25 -1.99
CA GLN A 60 -21.35 6.97 -1.63
C GLN A 60 -21.89 7.74 -2.83
#